data_AF-A0A8X7C9Z7-F1
#
_entry.id   AF-A0A8X7C9Z7-F1
#
_cell.length_a   1.000
_cell.length_b   1.000
_cell.length_c   1.000
_cell.angle_alpha   90.00
_cell.angle_beta   90.00
_cell.angle_gamma   90.00
#
_symmetry.space_group_name_H-M   'P 1'
#
loop_
_entity.id
_entity.type
_entity.pdbx_description
1 polymer ?
#
loop_
_entity_poly.entity_id
_entity_poly.type
_entity_poly.pdbx_seq_one_letter_code
_entity_poly.pdbx_strand_id
1 'polypeptide(L)'
;MKLKASRNLTFCVLLTLVHNINCEPVVQIGGSQIFGKTVDFQNFKVNQYLGVPYAQPPVGELRFMPTVPIDEQPRILNAFYEPPACPQYTENPYPWYVNSSEKNEDCLYLNIWTPSDASPKNRKAVMYWIHGGGYRYGSMRTKLYNGTALTALGDIIVVTANYRLGPFGFLLSGTDDAPGNAGKCLTSLDS
;
A
#
# COMPACT_ATOMS: atom_id res chain seq x y z
N MET A 1 28.66 -11.07 69.62
CA MET A 1 28.81 -11.61 68.25
C MET A 1 27.57 -12.43 67.92
N LYS A 2 26.97 -12.18 66.74
CA LYS A 2 25.70 -12.67 66.16
C LYS A 2 24.45 -11.77 66.32
N LEU A 3 24.25 -11.01 65.23
CA LEU A 3 23.06 -10.37 64.63
C LEU A 3 21.78 -11.24 64.72
N LYS A 4 20.53 -10.73 64.63
CA LYS A 4 19.96 -9.99 63.48
C LYS A 4 18.56 -9.45 63.83
N ALA A 5 18.32 -8.15 63.60
CA ALA A 5 16.97 -7.58 63.45
C ALA A 5 16.59 -7.64 61.96
N SER A 6 15.36 -8.03 61.65
CA SER A 6 14.83 -8.03 60.28
C SER A 6 13.32 -8.05 60.34
N ARG A 7 12.69 -6.98 59.84
CA ARG A 7 11.42 -6.96 59.10
C ARG A 7 11.24 -5.57 58.50
N ASN A 8 11.91 -5.32 57.39
CA ASN A 8 11.60 -4.19 56.52
C ASN A 8 10.40 -4.58 55.65
N LEU A 9 9.30 -3.85 55.80
CA LEU A 9 8.10 -3.96 54.98
C LEU A 9 8.34 -3.14 53.70
N THR A 10 8.87 -3.77 52.66
CA THR A 10 9.01 -3.14 51.35
C THR A 10 7.67 -3.13 50.64
N PHE A 11 7.03 -1.96 50.56
CA PHE A 11 5.82 -1.73 49.78
C PHE A 11 6.19 -1.75 48.29
N CYS A 12 5.84 -2.83 47.58
CA CYS A 12 5.95 -2.87 46.12
C CYS A 12 4.87 -1.96 45.52
N VAL A 13 5.24 -0.75 45.12
CA VAL A 13 4.42 0.10 44.26
C VAL A 13 4.48 -0.50 42.85
N LEU A 14 3.45 -1.24 42.47
CA LEU A 14 3.20 -1.63 41.08
C LEU A 14 2.74 -0.40 40.31
N LEU A 15 3.68 0.32 39.68
CA LEU A 15 3.38 1.25 38.59
C LEU A 15 2.90 0.41 37.40
N THR A 16 1.59 0.33 37.19
CA THR A 16 1.03 -0.14 35.92
C THR A 16 1.32 0.93 34.86
N LEU A 17 2.39 0.76 34.09
CA LEU A 17 2.55 1.48 32.83
C LEU A 17 1.42 1.02 31.90
N VAL A 18 0.34 1.79 31.86
CA VAL A 18 -0.67 1.70 30.80
C VAL A 18 0.01 2.20 29.54
N HIS A 19 0.70 1.31 28.83
CA HIS A 19 1.09 1.61 27.46
C HIS A 19 -0.21 1.80 26.68
N ASN A 20 -0.37 2.95 26.03
CA ASN A 20 -1.37 3.11 24.99
C ASN A 20 -1.07 2.03 23.94
N ILE A 21 -1.81 0.92 23.99
CA ILE A 21 -1.78 -0.07 22.92
C ILE A 21 -2.50 0.60 21.76
N ASN A 22 -1.74 1.34 20.96
CA ASN A 22 -2.23 1.79 19.66
C ASN A 22 -2.37 0.54 18.82
N CYS A 23 -3.58 -0.01 18.77
CA CYS A 23 -3.86 -1.18 17.96
C CYS A 23 -3.79 -0.74 16.49
N GLU A 24 -2.84 -1.28 15.75
CA GLU A 24 -2.75 -1.03 14.31
C GLU A 24 -4.01 -1.55 13.61
N PRO A 25 -4.61 -0.76 12.69
CA PRO A 25 -5.82 -1.20 12.01
C PRO A 25 -5.53 -2.45 11.17
N VAL A 26 -6.42 -3.44 11.26
CA VAL A 26 -6.29 -4.72 10.57
C VAL A 26 -7.54 -5.01 9.74
N VAL A 27 -7.33 -5.45 8.50
CA VAL A 27 -8.39 -5.94 7.61
C VAL A 27 -8.17 -7.44 7.35
N GLN A 28 -9.26 -8.20 7.41
CA GLN A 28 -9.28 -9.62 7.04
C GLN A 28 -9.77 -9.75 5.60
N ILE A 29 -8.98 -10.39 4.75
CA ILE A 29 -9.37 -10.75 3.38
C ILE A 29 -9.13 -12.25 3.21
N GLY A 30 -10.21 -13.04 3.18
CA GLY A 30 -10.10 -14.49 3.21
C GLY A 30 -9.35 -14.97 4.46
N GLY A 31 -8.26 -15.72 4.26
CA GLY A 31 -7.35 -16.17 5.33
C GLY A 31 -6.24 -15.17 5.71
N SER A 32 -6.20 -14.01 5.08
CA SER A 32 -5.08 -13.05 5.16
C SER A 32 -5.41 -11.86 6.05
N GLN A 33 -4.41 -11.43 6.82
CA GLN A 33 -4.48 -10.28 7.72
C GLN A 33 -3.60 -9.15 7.16
N ILE A 34 -4.22 -8.02 6.82
CA ILE A 34 -3.52 -6.84 6.31
C ILE A 34 -3.47 -5.80 7.43
N PHE A 35 -2.27 -5.53 7.94
CA PHE A 35 -2.02 -4.52 8.95
C PHE A 35 -1.67 -3.20 8.28
N GLY A 36 -2.37 -2.14 8.66
CA GLY A 36 -2.13 -0.77 8.21
C GLY A 36 -1.76 0.14 9.36
N LYS A 37 -1.72 1.45 9.12
CA LYS A 37 -1.44 2.47 10.13
C LYS A 37 -2.58 3.46 10.23
N THR A 38 -2.98 3.84 11.44
CA THR A 38 -3.88 4.99 11.64
C THR A 38 -3.08 6.28 11.74
N VAL A 39 -3.50 7.31 11.01
CA VAL A 39 -2.96 8.68 11.11
C VAL A 39 -4.08 9.66 11.46
N ASP A 40 -3.72 10.69 12.22
CA ASP A 40 -4.61 11.82 12.48
C ASP A 40 -4.39 12.91 11.42
N PHE A 41 -5.49 13.44 10.87
CA PHE A 41 -5.49 14.58 9.96
C PHE A 41 -6.54 15.57 10.42
N GLN A 42 -6.10 16.69 11.01
CA GLN A 42 -6.98 17.63 11.70
C GLN A 42 -7.83 16.92 12.77
N ASN A 43 -9.15 16.91 12.64
CA ASN A 43 -10.09 16.24 13.55
C ASN A 43 -10.49 14.84 13.08
N PHE A 44 -9.89 14.32 12.01
CA PHE A 44 -10.25 13.04 11.39
C PHE A 44 -9.16 11.99 11.61
N LYS A 45 -9.59 10.73 11.73
CA LYS A 45 -8.70 9.56 11.76
C LYS A 45 -8.83 8.80 10.44
N VAL A 46 -7.68 8.53 9.82
CA VAL A 46 -7.57 7.83 8.54
C VAL A 46 -6.72 6.58 8.73
N ASN A 47 -7.24 5.41 8.33
CA ASN A 47 -6.43 4.20 8.25
C ASN A 47 -5.76 4.12 6.88
N GLN A 48 -4.49 3.77 6.85
CA GLN A 48 -3.65 3.67 5.67
C GLN A 48 -3.15 2.24 5.50
N TYR A 49 -3.31 1.67 4.31
CA TYR A 49 -2.74 0.39 3.91
C TYR A 49 -1.91 0.64 2.64
N LEU A 50 -0.60 0.75 2.82
CA LEU A 50 0.34 1.13 1.77
C LEU A 50 1.10 -0.12 1.29
N GLY A 51 1.20 -0.32 -0.02
CA GLY A 51 1.93 -1.45 -0.59
C GLY A 51 1.16 -2.78 -0.57
N VAL A 52 -0.15 -2.75 -0.79
CA VAL A 52 -0.96 -3.98 -0.91
C VAL A 52 -0.80 -4.57 -2.32
N PRO A 53 -0.23 -5.78 -2.51
CA PRO A 53 -0.06 -6.35 -3.84
C PRO A 53 -1.42 -6.71 -4.44
N TYR A 54 -1.59 -6.49 -5.74
CA TYR A 54 -2.82 -6.89 -6.46
C TYR A 54 -2.56 -7.92 -7.58
N ALA A 55 -1.30 -8.18 -7.90
CA ALA A 55 -0.90 -9.08 -8.97
C ALA A 55 0.46 -9.73 -8.66
N GLN A 56 0.75 -10.84 -9.33
CA GLN A 56 2.06 -11.47 -9.26
C GLN A 56 3.15 -10.50 -9.75
N PRO A 57 4.35 -10.51 -9.15
CA PRO A 57 5.47 -9.72 -9.63
C PRO A 57 5.74 -9.98 -11.12
N PRO A 58 5.68 -8.97 -12.00
CA PRO A 58 5.85 -9.15 -13.44
C PRO A 58 7.34 -9.22 -13.80
N VAL A 59 8.03 -10.23 -13.27
CA VAL A 59 9.47 -10.46 -13.45
C VAL A 59 9.73 -11.78 -14.17
N GLY A 60 10.92 -11.93 -14.74
CA GLY A 60 11.29 -13.14 -15.48
C GLY A 60 10.33 -13.40 -16.65
N GLU A 61 9.75 -14.60 -16.70
CA GLU A 61 8.80 -15.01 -17.74
C GLU A 61 7.52 -14.14 -17.77
N LEU A 62 7.18 -13.45 -16.68
CA LEU A 62 5.99 -12.57 -16.63
C LEU A 62 6.25 -11.14 -17.11
N ARG A 63 7.51 -10.80 -17.44
CA ARG A 63 7.95 -9.41 -17.68
C ARG A 63 7.08 -8.65 -18.68
N PHE A 64 6.81 -9.23 -19.84
CA PHE A 64 6.01 -8.61 -20.91
C PHE A 64 4.62 -9.24 -21.08
N MET A 65 4.31 -10.24 -20.26
CA MET A 65 3.04 -10.98 -20.29
C MET A 65 1.92 -10.19 -19.61
N PRO A 66 0.65 -10.42 -19.95
CA PRO A 66 -0.49 -9.83 -19.23
C PRO A 66 -0.40 -10.03 -17.71
N THR A 67 -0.94 -9.08 -16.97
CA THR A 67 -0.89 -9.10 -15.50
C THR A 67 -1.62 -10.33 -14.96
N VAL A 68 -0.95 -11.11 -14.12
CA VAL A 68 -1.53 -12.30 -13.49
C VAL A 68 -2.00 -11.93 -12.08
N PRO A 69 -3.29 -12.13 -11.73
CA PRO A 69 -3.76 -11.95 -10.36
C PRO A 69 -2.97 -12.81 -9.36
N ILE A 70 -2.84 -12.34 -8.13
CA ILE A 70 -2.43 -13.22 -7.03
C ILE A 70 -3.60 -14.10 -6.62
N ASP A 71 -3.36 -15.41 -6.49
CA ASP A 71 -4.40 -16.36 -6.09
C ASP A 71 -4.80 -16.16 -4.62
N GLU A 72 -3.80 -15.93 -3.76
CA GLU A 72 -4.00 -15.65 -2.34
C GLU A 72 -3.05 -14.57 -1.86
N GLN A 73 -3.57 -13.66 -1.03
CA GLN A 73 -2.74 -12.70 -0.31
C GLN A 73 -1.87 -13.44 0.73
N PRO A 74 -0.66 -12.94 1.05
CA PRO A 74 0.11 -13.48 2.16
C PRO A 74 -0.73 -13.53 3.44
N ARG A 75 -0.61 -14.62 4.22
CA ARG A 75 -1.38 -14.81 5.46
C ARG A 75 -1.27 -13.61 6.41
N ILE A 76 -0.11 -12.97 6.44
CA ILE A 76 0.17 -11.74 7.16
C ILE A 76 0.82 -10.77 6.17
N LEU A 77 0.24 -9.58 6.02
CA LEU A 77 0.75 -8.51 5.17
C LEU A 77 0.88 -7.22 5.98
N ASN A 78 2.09 -6.68 6.01
CA ASN A 78 2.42 -5.42 6.70
C ASN A 78 2.40 -4.27 5.70
N ALA A 79 1.27 -3.56 5.60
CA ALA A 79 1.02 -2.50 4.63
C ALA A 79 1.32 -1.10 5.23
N PHE A 80 2.53 -0.90 5.73
CA PHE A 80 2.93 0.34 6.43
C PHE A 80 3.70 1.33 5.57
N TYR A 81 4.25 0.88 4.43
CA TYR A 81 5.23 1.64 3.66
C TYR A 81 4.84 1.68 2.19
N GLU A 82 5.16 2.80 1.54
CA GLU A 82 4.93 2.91 0.09
C GLU A 82 5.80 1.89 -0.66
N PRO A 83 5.24 1.17 -1.65
CA PRO A 83 5.96 0.20 -2.47
C PRO A 83 6.75 0.91 -3.57
N PRO A 84 7.74 0.25 -4.21
CA PRO A 84 8.52 0.87 -5.29
C PRO A 84 7.63 1.32 -6.46
N ALA A 85 8.10 2.32 -7.20
CA ALA A 85 7.52 2.70 -8.48
C ALA A 85 7.90 1.68 -9.56
N CYS A 86 7.09 1.58 -10.62
CA CYS A 86 7.47 0.79 -11.79
C CYS A 86 8.68 1.40 -12.52
N PRO A 87 9.47 0.59 -13.26
CA PRO A 87 10.64 1.07 -13.98
C PRO A 87 10.25 2.17 -14.97
N GLN A 88 10.92 3.30 -14.88
CA GLN A 88 10.64 4.49 -15.68
C GLN A 88 11.83 5.43 -15.67
N TYR A 89 11.94 6.25 -16.70
CA TYR A 89 12.93 7.32 -16.77
C TYR A 89 12.27 8.65 -16.43
N THR A 90 12.77 9.31 -15.40
CA THR A 90 12.27 10.61 -14.91
C THR A 90 13.46 11.46 -14.51
N GLU A 91 13.43 12.74 -14.85
CA GLU A 91 14.49 13.69 -14.52
C GLU A 91 14.07 14.60 -13.36
N ASN A 92 15.05 15.00 -12.54
CA ASN A 92 14.87 15.99 -11.49
C ASN A 92 14.94 17.40 -12.12
N PRO A 93 14.16 18.42 -11.68
CA PRO A 93 13.25 18.46 -10.54
C PRO A 93 11.77 18.50 -10.92
N TYR A 94 11.32 17.58 -11.78
CA TYR A 94 9.90 17.50 -12.06
C TYR A 94 9.10 16.95 -10.87
N PRO A 95 7.83 17.39 -10.66
CA PRO A 95 7.00 16.90 -9.56
C PRO A 95 6.76 15.38 -9.53
N TRP A 96 6.90 14.72 -10.69
CA TRP A 96 6.80 13.27 -10.87
C TRP A 96 8.17 12.57 -10.86
N TYR A 97 9.23 13.25 -10.41
CA TYR A 97 10.54 12.64 -10.25
C TYR A 97 10.48 11.52 -9.21
N VAL A 98 10.98 10.35 -9.59
CA VAL A 98 11.19 9.20 -8.70
C VAL A 98 12.65 8.79 -8.81
N ASN A 99 13.33 8.62 -7.68
CA ASN A 99 14.73 8.22 -7.68
C ASN A 99 14.89 6.78 -8.20
N SER A 100 16.04 6.44 -8.78
CA SER A 100 16.33 5.09 -9.30
C SER A 100 16.25 4.01 -8.23
N SER A 101 16.70 4.31 -7.01
CA SER A 101 16.63 3.38 -5.86
C SER A 101 15.21 3.05 -5.41
N GLU A 102 14.20 3.79 -5.89
CA GLU A 102 12.78 3.61 -5.55
C GLU A 102 12.00 2.97 -6.69
N LYS A 103 12.68 2.38 -7.69
CA LYS A 103 12.07 1.72 -8.85
C LYS A 103 12.39 0.23 -8.85
N ASN A 104 11.40 -0.61 -9.16
CA ASN A 104 11.54 -2.06 -9.27
C ASN A 104 10.52 -2.61 -10.28
N GLU A 105 10.79 -3.74 -10.94
CA GLU A 105 9.81 -4.46 -11.77
C GLU A 105 8.68 -5.06 -10.92
N ASP A 106 8.99 -5.51 -9.70
CA ASP A 106 7.97 -5.83 -8.70
C ASP A 106 7.36 -4.52 -8.16
N CYS A 107 6.33 -4.03 -8.85
CA CYS A 107 5.71 -2.73 -8.60
C CYS A 107 4.17 -2.74 -8.60
N LEU A 108 3.52 -3.89 -8.74
CA LEU A 108 2.06 -4.01 -8.89
C LEU A 108 1.34 -4.03 -7.54
N TYR A 109 1.29 -2.84 -6.95
CA TYR A 109 0.71 -2.60 -5.64
C TYR A 109 -0.34 -1.49 -5.67
N LEU A 110 -1.13 -1.45 -4.60
CA LEU A 110 -2.10 -0.42 -4.25
C LEU A 110 -1.67 0.31 -2.97
N ASN A 111 -2.03 1.58 -2.88
CA ASN A 111 -2.12 2.30 -1.61
C ASN A 111 -3.58 2.66 -1.34
N ILE A 112 -4.05 2.42 -0.12
CA ILE A 112 -5.46 2.54 0.26
C ILE A 112 -5.56 3.42 1.51
N TRP A 113 -6.38 4.45 1.44
CA TRP A 113 -6.77 5.29 2.58
C TRP A 113 -8.26 5.15 2.82
N THR A 114 -8.64 4.93 4.07
CA THR A 114 -10.05 4.80 4.47
C THR A 114 -10.35 5.66 5.69
N PRO A 115 -11.56 6.27 5.77
CA PRO A 115 -12.03 6.82 7.03
C PRO A 115 -12.01 5.71 8.10
N SER A 116 -11.57 6.05 9.32
CA SER A 116 -11.38 5.04 10.38
C SER A 116 -12.68 4.36 10.85
N ASP A 117 -13.83 4.97 10.58
CA ASP A 117 -15.17 4.48 10.87
C ASP A 117 -15.80 3.67 9.72
N ALA A 118 -15.10 3.52 8.59
CA ALA A 118 -15.58 2.77 7.44
C ALA A 118 -15.79 1.29 7.81
N SER A 119 -16.97 0.76 7.47
CA SER A 119 -17.34 -0.62 7.78
C SER A 119 -18.43 -1.11 6.84
N PRO A 120 -18.77 -2.41 6.83
CA PRO A 120 -19.90 -2.91 6.04
C PRO A 120 -21.25 -2.22 6.35
N LYS A 121 -21.39 -1.66 7.57
CA LYS A 121 -22.56 -0.89 8.02
C LYS A 121 -22.45 0.61 7.73
N ASN A 122 -21.24 1.11 7.50
CA ASN A 122 -20.93 2.50 7.20
C ASN A 122 -20.05 2.56 5.94
N ARG A 123 -20.70 2.29 4.80
CA ARG A 123 -20.01 2.20 3.51
C ARG A 123 -19.67 3.60 3.02
N LYS A 124 -18.47 3.74 2.46
CA LYS A 124 -17.99 4.99 1.88
C LYS A 124 -17.86 4.83 0.37
N ALA A 125 -17.99 5.93 -0.38
CA ALA A 125 -17.68 5.90 -1.80
C ALA A 125 -16.18 5.61 -2.00
N VAL A 126 -15.83 4.98 -3.13
CA VAL A 126 -14.44 4.63 -3.46
C VAL A 126 -13.99 5.46 -4.66
N MET A 127 -12.92 6.23 -4.49
CA MET A 127 -12.21 6.88 -5.58
C MET A 127 -10.97 6.07 -5.93
N TYR A 128 -10.94 5.51 -7.13
CA TYR A 128 -9.79 4.76 -7.65
C TYR A 128 -9.00 5.65 -8.62
N TRP A 129 -7.77 5.99 -8.24
CA TRP A 129 -6.92 6.92 -8.97
C TRP A 129 -5.83 6.18 -9.76
N ILE A 130 -5.83 6.42 -11.08
CA ILE A 130 -4.82 5.92 -12.01
C ILE A 130 -4.00 7.12 -12.46
N HIS A 131 -2.70 7.11 -12.18
CA HIS A 131 -1.84 8.23 -12.52
C HIS A 131 -1.64 8.35 -14.05
N GLY A 132 -1.49 9.60 -14.52
CA GLY A 132 -1.09 9.90 -15.89
C GLY A 132 0.40 9.64 -16.15
N GLY A 133 0.95 10.35 -17.15
CA GLY A 133 2.37 10.25 -17.55
C GLY A 133 2.60 9.53 -18.87
N GLY A 134 1.57 9.52 -19.75
CA GLY A 134 1.68 9.06 -21.13
C GLY A 134 2.14 7.60 -21.26
N TYR A 135 1.82 6.76 -20.28
CA TYR A 135 2.27 5.37 -20.18
C TYR A 135 3.79 5.18 -20.04
N ARG A 136 4.56 6.24 -19.76
CA ARG A 136 6.04 6.21 -19.73
C ARG A 136 6.62 6.50 -18.36
N TYR A 137 5.92 7.28 -17.54
CA TYR A 137 6.32 7.67 -16.19
C TYR A 137 5.08 7.93 -15.33
N GLY A 138 5.30 8.24 -14.06
CA GLY A 138 4.28 8.41 -13.03
C GLY A 138 4.35 7.29 -12.00
N SER A 139 3.89 7.58 -10.78
CA SER A 139 3.84 6.60 -9.70
C SER A 139 2.84 7.03 -8.65
N MET A 140 2.21 6.07 -7.98
CA MET A 140 1.40 6.36 -6.81
C MET A 140 2.22 6.84 -5.58
N ARG A 141 3.56 6.71 -5.60
CA ARG A 141 4.48 7.27 -4.58
C ARG A 141 4.61 8.79 -4.64
N THR A 142 4.15 9.42 -5.73
CA THR A 142 4.25 10.88 -5.85
C THR A 142 3.46 11.53 -4.72
N LYS A 143 4.11 12.40 -3.93
CA LYS A 143 3.48 13.07 -2.76
C LYS A 143 2.16 13.78 -3.07
N LEU A 144 2.00 14.23 -4.31
CA LEU A 144 0.76 14.82 -4.84
C LEU A 144 -0.45 13.89 -4.70
N TYR A 145 -0.25 12.57 -4.73
CA TYR A 145 -1.32 11.56 -4.70
C TYR A 145 -1.55 10.96 -3.31
N ASN A 146 -1.02 11.58 -2.25
CA ASN A 146 -1.32 11.15 -0.89
C ASN A 146 -2.82 11.31 -0.60
N GLY A 147 -3.51 10.18 -0.39
CA GLY A 147 -4.97 10.14 -0.24
C GLY A 147 -5.51 10.65 1.09
N THR A 148 -4.66 11.00 2.06
CA THR A 148 -5.09 11.30 3.45
C THR A 148 -6.06 12.47 3.51
N ALA A 149 -5.76 13.60 2.85
CA ALA A 149 -6.61 14.79 2.90
C ALA A 149 -7.96 14.57 2.23
N LEU A 150 -7.98 13.90 1.07
CA LEU A 150 -9.22 13.57 0.36
C LEU A 150 -10.08 12.60 1.15
N THR A 151 -9.47 11.61 1.80
CA THR A 151 -10.15 10.64 2.65
C THR A 151 -10.77 11.32 3.87
N ALA A 152 -10.00 12.15 4.57
CA ALA A 152 -10.43 12.82 5.79
C ALA A 152 -11.55 13.84 5.53
N LEU A 153 -11.39 14.70 4.52
CA LEU A 153 -12.31 15.81 4.26
C LEU A 153 -13.50 15.42 3.39
N GLY A 154 -13.33 14.42 2.52
CA GLY A 154 -14.36 13.95 1.60
C GLY A 154 -15.21 12.80 2.14
N ASP A 155 -14.82 12.18 3.25
CA ASP A 155 -15.44 10.97 3.79
C ASP A 155 -15.56 9.83 2.75
N ILE A 156 -14.47 9.62 2.00
CA ILE A 156 -14.37 8.61 0.93
C ILE A 156 -13.16 7.70 1.14
N ILE A 157 -13.20 6.50 0.58
CA ILE A 157 -12.03 5.64 0.44
C ILE A 157 -11.26 6.09 -0.81
N VAL A 158 -9.95 6.29 -0.67
CA VAL A 158 -9.06 6.60 -1.79
C VAL A 158 -8.16 5.41 -2.04
N VAL A 159 -8.10 4.96 -3.29
CA VAL A 159 -7.18 3.91 -3.75
C VAL A 159 -6.32 4.50 -4.85
N THR A 160 -5.01 4.34 -4.75
CA THR A 160 -4.08 4.63 -5.85
C THR A 160 -3.38 3.34 -6.26
N ALA A 161 -3.05 3.23 -7.54
CA ALA A 161 -2.43 2.03 -8.11
C ALA A 161 -1.21 2.37 -8.95
N ASN A 162 -0.19 1.52 -8.86
CA ASN A 162 0.84 1.45 -9.89
C ASN A 162 0.37 0.51 -11.03
N TYR A 163 0.80 0.82 -12.24
CA TYR A 163 0.70 -0.07 -13.41
C TYR A 163 2.01 -0.04 -14.19
N ARG A 164 2.30 -1.07 -14.99
CA ARG A 164 3.56 -1.16 -15.76
C ARG A 164 3.65 -0.04 -16.79
N LEU A 165 4.86 0.47 -17.00
CA LEU A 165 5.15 1.62 -17.86
C LEU A 165 6.17 1.26 -18.95
N GLY A 166 6.21 2.10 -19.97
CA GLY A 166 7.17 2.00 -21.07
C GLY A 166 7.13 0.62 -21.74
N PRO A 167 8.29 0.07 -22.15
CA PRO A 167 8.37 -1.25 -22.75
C PRO A 167 7.81 -2.37 -21.84
N PHE A 168 7.99 -2.27 -20.52
CA PHE A 168 7.50 -3.28 -19.58
C PHE A 168 5.96 -3.36 -19.54
N GLY A 169 5.26 -2.27 -19.86
CA GLY A 169 3.79 -2.27 -19.91
C GLY A 169 3.19 -2.35 -21.31
N PHE A 170 3.92 -1.91 -22.34
CA PHE A 170 3.31 -1.61 -23.63
C PHE A 170 4.13 -2.06 -24.84
N LEU A 171 5.17 -2.89 -24.64
CA LEU A 171 5.87 -3.53 -25.76
C LEU A 171 4.91 -4.47 -26.50
N LEU A 172 4.79 -4.26 -27.81
CA LEU A 172 4.12 -5.16 -28.74
C LEU A 172 5.18 -5.64 -29.74
N SER A 173 5.51 -6.93 -29.70
CA SER A 173 6.52 -7.55 -30.59
C SER A 173 5.92 -8.22 -31.82
N GLY A 174 4.61 -8.52 -31.80
CA GLY A 174 3.96 -9.38 -32.80
C GLY A 174 4.12 -10.88 -32.53
N THR A 175 4.57 -11.25 -31.33
CA THR A 175 4.74 -12.62 -30.85
C THR A 175 4.06 -12.79 -29.48
N ASP A 176 3.81 -14.04 -29.08
CA ASP A 176 3.03 -14.35 -27.87
C ASP A 176 3.74 -13.99 -26.55
N ASP A 177 5.07 -13.82 -26.58
CA ASP A 177 5.91 -13.43 -25.43
C ASP A 177 5.86 -11.93 -25.11
N ALA A 178 5.32 -11.09 -26.00
CA ALA A 178 5.02 -9.68 -25.72
C ALA A 178 3.79 -9.20 -26.53
N PRO A 179 2.57 -9.59 -26.09
CA PRO A 179 1.31 -9.34 -26.81
C PRO A 179 0.85 -7.86 -26.76
N GLY A 180 1.57 -6.97 -26.07
CA GLY A 180 1.17 -5.58 -25.87
C GLY A 180 0.17 -5.38 -24.74
N ASN A 181 -0.01 -4.12 -24.34
CA ASN A 181 -0.99 -3.68 -23.35
C ASN A 181 -0.93 -4.38 -21.97
N ALA A 182 0.19 -5.00 -21.61
CA ALA A 182 0.42 -5.66 -20.32
C ALA A 182 0.25 -4.72 -19.10
N GLY A 183 0.45 -3.41 -19.30
CA GLY A 183 0.23 -2.36 -18.31
C GLY A 183 -1.23 -1.93 -18.14
N LYS A 184 -2.17 -2.40 -18.97
CA LYS A 184 -3.59 -2.17 -18.74
C LYS A 184 -4.09 -3.16 -17.70
N CYS A 185 -4.69 -2.68 -16.61
CA CYS A 185 -5.31 -3.51 -15.57
C CYS A 185 -6.65 -4.15 -16.01
N LEU A 186 -6.92 -4.32 -17.30
CA LEU A 186 -8.15 -4.94 -17.76
C LEU A 186 -7.94 -6.44 -17.83
N THR A 187 -8.17 -7.11 -16.70
CA THR A 187 -8.70 -8.47 -16.74
C THR A 187 -10.00 -8.41 -17.52
N SER A 188 -9.99 -8.89 -18.77
CA SER A 188 -11.17 -9.31 -19.54
C SER A 188 -12.49 -8.57 -19.21
N LEU A 189 -12.72 -7.43 -19.85
CA LEU A 189 -14.09 -6.94 -20.09
C LEU A 189 -14.74 -7.64 -21.29
N ASP A 190 -14.13 -8.71 -21.78
CA ASP A 190 -14.73 -9.62 -22.75
C ASP A 190 -15.56 -10.66 -21.99
N SER A 191 -16.77 -10.24 -21.59
CA SER A 191 -17.91 -11.13 -21.37
C SER A 191 -18.88 -10.98 -22.52
#